data_AF-A0A838V3M7-F1
#
_entry.id   AF-A0A838V3M7-F1
#
_cell.length_a   1.000
_cell.length_b   1.000
_cell.length_c   1.000
_cell.angle_alpha   90.00
_cell.angle_beta   90.00
_cell.angle_gamma   90.00
#
_symmetry.space_group_name_H-M   'P 1'
#
loop_
_entity.id
_entity.type
_entity.pdbx_description
1 polymer ?
#
loop_
_entity_poly.entity_id
_entity_poly.type
_entity_poly.pdbx_seq_one_letter_code
_entity_poly.pdbx_strand_id
1 'polypeptide(L)' 'MDVGLSVVRLIAPNPGPMTGAGTNTFVVGDATGGVVIDPGVDDANHLAPIQA' A
#
# COMPACT_ATOMS: atom_id res chain seq x y z
N MET A 1 -17.14 -12.74 9.75
CA MET A 1 -17.96 -11.57 9.37
C MET A 1 -17.28 -10.96 8.17
N ASP A 2 -17.98 -10.89 7.05
CA ASP A 2 -17.51 -10.09 5.92
C ASP A 2 -17.70 -8.62 6.30
N VAL A 3 -16.63 -7.84 6.25
CA VAL A 3 -16.63 -6.41 6.59
C VAL A 3 -16.84 -5.53 5.36
N GLY A 4 -16.99 -6.12 4.16
CA GLY A 4 -17.21 -5.37 2.90
C GLY A 4 -15.99 -4.58 2.41
N LEU A 5 -14.87 -4.65 3.12
CA LEU A 5 -13.63 -3.96 2.79
C LEU A 5 -12.72 -4.85 1.94
N SER A 6 -12.06 -4.23 0.96
CA SER A 6 -11.00 -4.82 0.16
C SER A 6 -9.62 -4.50 0.73
N VAL A 7 -8.64 -5.35 0.41
CA VAL A 7 -7.23 -5.14 0.78
C VAL A 7 -6.37 -5.33 -0.47
N VAL A 8 -5.59 -4.30 -0.79
CA VAL A 8 -4.57 -4.35 -1.85
C VAL A 8 -3.20 -4.19 -1.21
N ARG A 9 -2.21 -4.97 -1.69
CA ARG A 9 -0.81 -4.87 -1.24
C ARG A 9 0.08 -4.47 -2.41
N LEU A 10 0.88 -3.43 -2.20
CA LEU A 10 1.94 -2.97 -3.07
C LEU A 10 3.29 -3.16 -2.36
N ILE A 11 4.36 -3.42 -3.13
CA ILE A 11 5.72 -3.52 -2.60
C ILE A 11 6.50 -2.33 -3.11
N ALA A 12 6.95 -1.46 -2.20
CA ALA A 12 7.73 -0.29 -2.52
C ALA A 12 9.11 -0.68 -3.10
N PRO A 13 9.70 0.13 -4.01
CA PRO A 13 10.96 -0.18 -4.67
C PRO A 13 12.19 0.12 -3.77
N ASN A 14 12.18 -0.37 -2.52
CA ASN A 14 13.22 -0.11 -1.51
C ASN A 14 13.72 -1.39 -0.82
N PRO A 15 14.29 -2.36 -1.56
CA PRO A 15 14.77 -3.61 -0.98
C PRO A 15 15.96 -3.39 -0.03
N GLY A 16 16.09 -4.25 0.98
CA GLY A 16 17.19 -4.15 1.95
C GLY A 16 17.05 -5.10 3.14
N PRO A 17 18.08 -5.19 4.00
CA PRO A 17 18.08 -6.11 5.15
C PRO A 17 16.88 -5.94 6.10
N MET A 18 16.37 -4.70 6.22
CA MET A 18 15.24 -4.37 7.10
C MET A 18 13.88 -4.37 6.39
N THR A 19 13.85 -4.24 5.07
CA THR A 19 12.63 -4.12 4.26
C THR A 19 12.36 -5.37 3.41
N GLY A 20 13.28 -6.34 3.38
CA GLY A 20 13.18 -7.52 2.54
C GLY A 20 13.13 -7.16 1.06
N ALA A 21 12.06 -7.59 0.37
CA ALA A 21 11.81 -7.23 -1.03
C ALA A 21 11.44 -5.74 -1.22
N GLY A 22 11.05 -5.06 -0.15
CA GLY A 22 10.53 -3.70 -0.14
C GLY A 22 9.44 -3.55 0.92
N THR A 23 9.17 -2.30 1.33
CA THR A 23 8.10 -2.01 2.28
C THR A 23 6.75 -2.44 1.70
N ASN A 24 5.95 -3.14 2.50
CA ASN A 24 4.59 -3.48 2.10
C ASN A 24 3.66 -2.31 2.39
N THR A 25 3.13 -1.71 1.35
CA THR A 25 2.05 -0.73 1.47
C THR A 25 0.72 -1.45 1.33
N PHE A 26 -0.18 -1.23 2.30
CA PHE A 26 -1.53 -1.78 2.28
C PHE A 26 -2.55 -0.66 2.07
N VAL A 27 -3.45 -0.87 1.12
CA VAL A 27 -4.64 -0.04 0.94
C VAL A 27 -5.84 -0.85 1.38
N VAL A 28 -6.57 -0.35 2.37
CA VAL A 28 -7.76 -1.00 2.94
C VAL A 28 -8.95 -0.07 2.78
N GLY A 29 -10.01 -0.52 2.13
CA GLY A 29 -11.15 0.34 1.87
C GLY A 29 -12.21 -0.27 0.96
N ASP A 30 -13.23 0.54 0.66
CA ASP A 30 -14.31 0.24 -0.26
C ASP A 30 -14.57 1.43 -1.21
N ALA A 31 -15.72 1.42 -1.89
CA ALA A 31 -16.09 2.46 -2.84
C ALA A 31 -16.31 3.86 -2.22
N THR A 32 -16.40 3.96 -0.90
CA THR A 32 -16.63 5.21 -0.16
C THR A 32 -15.34 5.85 0.37
N GLY A 33 -14.24 5.09 0.41
CA GLY A 33 -12.95 5.57 0.84
C GLY A 33 -12.03 4.46 1.36
N GLY A 34 -10.81 4.84 1.71
CA GLY A 34 -9.81 3.89 2.21
C GLY A 34 -8.70 4.53 3.04
N VAL A 35 -7.90 3.68 3.65
CA VAL A 35 -6.73 4.03 4.46
C VAL A 35 -5.50 3.39 3.85
N VAL A 36 -4.42 4.18 3.82
CA VAL A 36 -3.07 3.71 3.46
C VAL A 36 -2.31 3.40 4.72
N ILE A 37 -1.81 2.17 4.82
CA ILE A 37 -0.96 1.72 5.92
C ILE A 37 0.44 1.52 5.34
N ASP A 38 1.40 2.25 5.92
CA ASP A 38 2.81 2.20 5.57
C ASP A 38 3.09 2.51 4.08
N PRO A 39 3.07 3.78 3.67
CA PRO A 39 3.14 4.18 2.26
C PRO A 39 4.47 3.82 1.57
N GLY A 40 5.49 3.34 2.30
CA GLY A 40 6.79 3.02 1.74
C GLY A 40 7.65 4.26 1.51
N VAL A 41 8.30 4.33 0.35
CA VAL A 41 9.16 5.47 -0.04
C VAL A 41 8.38 6.54 -0.77
N ASP A 42 8.87 7.78 -0.70
CA ASP A 42 8.39 8.90 -1.50
C ASP A 42 8.85 8.78 -2.96
N ASP A 43 8.31 7.76 -3.64
CA ASP A 43 8.53 7.48 -5.07
C ASP A 43 7.22 7.67 -5.83
N ALA A 44 7.23 8.55 -6.81
CA ALA A 44 6.01 8.92 -7.55
C ALA A 44 5.36 7.73 -8.28
N ASN A 45 6.14 6.76 -8.76
CA ASN A 45 5.59 5.59 -9.44
C ASN A 45 4.96 4.60 -8.45
N HIS A 46 5.53 4.49 -7.24
CA HIS A 46 4.97 3.69 -6.14
C HIS A 46 3.70 4.33 -5.57
N LEU A 47 3.66 5.66 -5.47
CA LEU A 47 2.53 6.40 -4.89
C LEU A 47 1.35 6.58 -5.86
N ALA A 48 1.58 6.61 -7.17
CA ALA A 48 0.51 6.84 -8.15
C ALA A 48 -0.69 5.88 -8.04
N PRO A 49 -0.52 4.55 -7.86
CA PRO A 49 -1.64 3.63 -7.68
C PRO A 49 -2.41 3.81 -6.35
N ILE A 50 -1.82 4.50 -5.37
CA ILE A 50 -2.41 4.72 -4.03
C ILE A 50 -3.30 5.97 -4.03
N GLN A 51 -2.98 6.95 -4.87
CA GLN A 51 -3.66 8.26 -4.93
C GLN A 51 -4.87 8.29 -5.87
N ALA A 52 -5.15 7.19 -6.57
CA ALA A 52 -6.26 7.07 -7.52
C ALA A 52 -7.59 6.76 -6.83
#